data_AF-A0A645JF97-F1
#
_entry.id   AF-A0A645JF97-F1
#
_cell.length_a   1.000
_cell.length_b   1.000
_cell.length_c   1.000
_cell.angle_alpha   90.00
_cell.angle_beta   90.00
_cell.angle_gamma   90.00
#
_symmetry.space_group_name_H-M   'P 1'
#
loop_
_entity.id
_entity.type
_entity.pdbx_description
1 polymer ?
#
loop_
_entity_poly.entity_id
_entity_poly.type
_entity_poly.pdbx_seq_one_letter_code
_entity_poly.pdbx_strand_id
1 'polypeptide(L)'
;MTLSENDRRNKEREINDLNRDFQRKQREFREDLNLRQNEEMAAVLERANRAIKAIAEAEKYDLILQDAVWANPRLDITDKVIKALSDDKAATK
;
A
#
# COMPACT_ATOMS: atom_id res chain seq x y z
N MET A 1 5.35 20.37 48.02
CA MET A 1 5.37 21.72 47.41
C MET A 1 4.50 21.67 46.18
N THR A 2 3.35 22.34 46.23
CA THR A 2 2.42 22.48 45.11
C THR A 2 2.96 23.51 44.14
N LEU A 3 2.84 23.27 42.84
CA LEU A 3 3.26 24.21 41.79
C LEU A 3 2.65 25.61 42.02
N SER A 4 3.38 26.68 41.72
CA SER A 4 2.78 28.03 41.74
C SER A 4 1.75 28.14 40.62
N GLU A 5 0.73 29.00 40.77
CA GLU A 5 -0.30 29.17 39.73
C GLU A 5 0.28 29.59 38.37
N ASN A 6 1.38 30.34 38.37
CA ASN A 6 2.07 30.75 37.14
C ASN A 6 2.76 29.57 36.46
N ASP A 7 3.46 28.71 37.22
CA ASP A 7 4.10 27.51 36.68
C ASP A 7 3.06 26.52 36.15
N ARG A 8 1.90 26.46 36.81
CA ARG A 8 0.78 25.62 36.38
C ARG A 8 0.21 26.10 35.05
N ARG A 9 -0.06 27.39 34.90
CA ARG A 9 -0.56 27.98 33.64
C ARG A 9 0.43 27.80 32.49
N ASN A 10 1.73 27.93 32.76
CA ASN A 10 2.77 27.72 31.74
C ASN A 10 2.81 26.26 31.26
N LYS A 11 2.79 25.30 32.19
CA LYS A 11 2.72 23.87 31.85
C LYS A 11 1.43 23.49 31.13
N GLU A 12 0.28 24.07 31.53
CA GLU A 12 -0.99 23.84 30.84
C GLU A 12 -0.94 24.31 29.37
N ARG A 13 -0.30 25.45 29.10
CA ARG A 13 -0.07 25.92 27.71
C ARG A 13 0.85 24.98 26.95
N GLU A 14 1.98 24.60 27.54
CA GLU A 14 2.94 23.67 26.93
C GLU A 14 2.30 22.33 26.58
N ILE A 15 1.49 21.76 27.48
CA ILE A 15 0.74 20.52 27.22
C ILE A 15 -0.24 20.71 26.06
N ASN A 16 -0.93 21.85 26.00
CA ASN A 16 -1.86 22.14 24.91
C ASN A 16 -1.15 22.27 23.55
N ASP A 17 0.01 22.92 23.53
CA ASP A 17 0.82 23.06 22.31
C ASP A 17 1.39 21.70 21.87
N LEU A 18 1.92 20.90 22.81
CA LEU A 18 2.36 19.53 22.54
C LEU A 18 1.23 18.64 22.01
N ASN A 19 0.02 18.75 22.56
CA ASN A 19 -1.14 18.00 22.09
C ASN A 19 -1.52 18.39 20.66
N ARG A 20 -1.50 19.68 20.31
CA ARG A 20 -1.77 20.15 18.95
C ARG A 20 -0.72 19.65 17.96
N ASP A 21 0.54 19.72 18.34
CA ASP A 21 1.66 19.23 17.54
C ASP A 21 1.59 17.73 17.34
N PHE A 22 1.28 16.98 18.40
CA PHE A 22 1.09 15.53 18.33
C PHE A 22 -0.05 15.17 17.38
N GLN A 23 -1.21 15.83 17.48
CA GLN A 23 -2.33 15.59 16.58
C GLN A 23 -2.00 15.93 15.12
N ARG A 24 -1.23 17.01 14.87
CA ARG A 24 -0.77 17.37 13.53
C ARG A 24 0.14 16.27 12.95
N LYS A 25 1.18 15.88 13.69
CA LYS A 25 2.10 14.81 13.28
C LYS A 25 1.39 13.47 13.07
N GLN A 26 0.39 13.16 13.90
CA GLN A 26 -0.40 11.94 13.73
C GLN A 26 -1.20 11.95 12.43
N ARG A 27 -1.74 13.10 12.00
CA ARG A 27 -2.42 13.23 10.70
C ARG A 27 -1.44 13.09 9.55
N GLU A 28 -0.34 13.85 9.58
CA GLU A 28 0.72 13.80 8.57
C GLU A 28 1.24 12.37 8.40
N PHE A 29 1.48 11.66 9.50
CA PHE A 29 1.94 10.27 9.46
C PHE A 29 0.91 9.33 8.83
N ARG A 30 -0.39 9.50 9.12
CA ARG A 30 -1.45 8.68 8.49
C ARG A 30 -1.57 8.97 7.00
N GLU A 31 -1.43 10.23 6.60
CA GLU A 31 -1.45 10.64 5.19
C GLU A 31 -0.26 10.07 4.43
N ASP A 32 0.95 10.19 4.98
CA ASP A 32 2.18 9.63 4.39
C ASP A 32 2.08 8.09 4.28
N LEU A 33 1.62 7.42 5.34
CA LEU A 33 1.40 5.97 5.30
C LEU A 33 0.42 5.55 4.21
N ASN A 34 -0.72 6.25 4.10
CA ASN A 34 -1.71 5.94 3.06
C ASN A 34 -1.16 6.20 1.66
N LEU A 35 -0.41 7.30 1.47
CA LEU A 35 0.23 7.61 0.19
C LEU A 35 1.20 6.49 -0.21
N ARG A 36 2.14 6.15 0.68
CA ARG A 36 3.12 5.08 0.43
C ARG A 36 2.46 3.73 0.20
N GLN A 37 1.43 3.39 0.97
CA GLN A 37 0.69 2.14 0.77
C GLN A 37 0.05 2.08 -0.62
N ASN A 38 -0.53 3.19 -1.08
CA ASN A 38 -1.13 3.28 -2.42
C ASN A 38 -0.06 3.19 -3.52
N GLU A 39 1.10 3.82 -3.34
CA GLU A 39 2.23 3.74 -4.29
C GLU A 39 2.75 2.30 -4.43
N GLU A 40 3.00 1.62 -3.30
CA GLU A 40 3.44 0.23 -3.31
C GLU A 40 2.38 -0.70 -3.91
N MET A 41 1.11 -0.47 -3.60
CA MET A 41 0.00 -1.23 -4.20
C MET A 41 -0.06 -1.02 -5.72
N ALA A 42 0.09 0.22 -6.19
CA ALA A 42 0.11 0.54 -7.61
C ALA A 42 1.29 -0.14 -8.33
N ALA A 43 2.47 -0.14 -7.72
CA ALA A 43 3.64 -0.82 -8.27
C ALA A 43 3.44 -2.34 -8.39
N VAL A 44 2.78 -2.97 -7.40
CA VAL A 44 2.43 -4.40 -7.45
C VAL A 44 1.43 -4.68 -8.59
N LEU A 45 0.39 -3.86 -8.72
CA LEU A 45 -0.60 -4.00 -9.80
C LEU A 45 0.03 -3.80 -11.19
N GLU A 46 0.95 -2.83 -11.33
CA GLU A 46 1.67 -2.60 -12.58
C GLU A 46 2.51 -3.83 -12.98
N ARG A 47 3.24 -4.41 -12.02
CA ARG A 47 4.00 -5.64 -12.25
C ARG A 47 3.10 -6.80 -12.65
N ALA A 48 1.97 -6.98 -11.97
CA ALA A 48 1.00 -8.01 -12.30
C ALA A 48 0.47 -7.83 -13.74
N ASN A 49 0.10 -6.61 -14.12
CA ASN A 49 -0.36 -6.30 -15.47
C ASN A 49 0.71 -6.58 -16.54
N ARG A 50 1.99 -6.32 -16.26
CA ARG A 50 3.08 -6.68 -17.18
C ARG A 50 3.21 -8.19 -17.34
N ALA A 51 3.20 -8.94 -16.24
CA ALA A 51 3.26 -10.40 -16.28
C ALA A 51 2.07 -11.01 -17.05
N ILE A 52 0.86 -10.49 -16.80
CA ILE A 52 -0.36 -10.88 -17.52
C ILE A 52 -0.19 -10.67 -19.02
N LYS A 53 0.32 -9.52 -19.46
CA LYS A 53 0.54 -9.23 -20.89
C LYS A 53 1.58 -10.18 -21.51
N ALA A 54 2.69 -10.41 -20.82
CA ALA A 54 3.72 -11.33 -21.32
C ALA A 54 3.19 -12.77 -21.50
N ILE A 55 2.37 -13.24 -20.56
CA ILE A 55 1.70 -14.54 -20.66
C ILE A 55 0.67 -14.53 -21.81
N ALA A 56 -0.11 -13.46 -21.95
CA ALA A 56 -1.08 -13.32 -23.02
C ALA A 56 -0.42 -13.42 -24.41
N GLU A 57 0.71 -12.76 -24.61
CA GLU A 57 1.46 -12.81 -25.87
C GLU A 57 2.10 -14.18 -26.11
N ALA A 58 2.68 -14.79 -25.08
CA ALA A 58 3.34 -16.10 -25.17
C ALA A 58 2.35 -17.24 -25.48
N GLU A 59 1.18 -17.22 -24.84
CA GLU A 59 0.15 -18.25 -25.00
C GLU A 59 -0.93 -17.87 -26.03
N LYS A 60 -0.83 -16.68 -26.63
CA LYS A 60 -1.74 -16.14 -27.64
C LYS A 60 -3.19 -16.07 -27.16
N TYR A 61 -3.39 -15.52 -25.96
CA TYR A 61 -4.73 -15.23 -25.46
C TYR A 61 -5.29 -13.95 -26.10
N ASP A 62 -6.54 -14.02 -26.54
CA ASP A 62 -7.26 -12.87 -27.08
C ASP A 62 -7.93 -12.02 -25.98
N LEU A 63 -8.27 -12.63 -24.84
CA LEU A 63 -8.94 -11.97 -23.72
C LEU A 63 -8.60 -12.64 -22.38
N ILE A 64 -8.43 -11.81 -21.34
CA ILE A 64 -8.25 -12.25 -19.96
C ILE A 64 -9.36 -11.61 -19.12
N LEU A 65 -10.03 -12.42 -18.29
CA LEU A 65 -11.15 -12.01 -17.44
C LEU A 65 -10.72 -12.09 -15.96
N GLN A 66 -10.93 -11.02 -15.20
CA GLN A 66 -10.58 -10.96 -13.76
C GLN A 66 -11.77 -11.31 -12.85
N ASP A 67 -12.96 -10.79 -13.13
CA ASP A 67 -14.16 -10.96 -12.28
C ASP A 67 -15.12 -12.02 -12.82
N ALA A 68 -14.60 -13.21 -13.16
CA ALA A 68 -15.43 -14.31 -13.61
C ALA A 68 -16.09 -15.01 -12.42
N VAL A 69 -17.44 -15.04 -12.38
CA VAL A 69 -18.21 -15.78 -11.35
C VAL A 69 -17.92 -17.28 -11.39
N TRP A 70 -17.66 -17.82 -12.59
CA TRP A 70 -17.24 -19.20 -12.80
C TRP A 70 -16.38 -19.30 -14.06
N ALA A 71 -15.25 -19.98 -13.95
CA ALA A 71 -14.39 -20.35 -15.06
C ALA A 71 -13.92 -21.79 -14.88
N ASN A 72 -13.68 -22.50 -15.98
CA ASN A 72 -13.07 -23.82 -15.91
C ASN A 72 -11.63 -23.66 -15.37
N PRO A 73 -11.19 -24.44 -14.35
CA PRO A 73 -9.83 -24.34 -13.80
C PRO A 73 -8.71 -24.50 -14.83
N ARG A 74 -8.98 -25.16 -15.96
CA ARG A 74 -8.02 -25.28 -17.07
C ARG A 74 -7.75 -23.96 -17.81
N LEU A 75 -8.65 -22.99 -17.68
CA LEU A 75 -8.54 -21.65 -18.25
C LEU A 75 -7.96 -20.65 -17.24
N ASP A 76 -7.75 -21.05 -15.99
CA ASP A 76 -7.18 -20.20 -14.95
C ASP A 76 -5.66 -20.10 -15.13
N ILE A 77 -5.19 -18.86 -15.25
CA ILE A 77 -3.76 -18.52 -15.41
C ILE A 77 -3.16 -17.89 -14.15
N THR A 78 -3.92 -17.82 -13.05
CA THR A 78 -3.52 -17.14 -11.81
C THR A 78 -2.19 -17.67 -11.28
N ASP A 79 -2.02 -18.99 -11.22
CA ASP A 79 -0.76 -19.60 -10.76
C ASP A 79 0.42 -19.26 -11.67
N LYS A 80 0.19 -19.17 -12.99
CA LYS A 80 1.23 -18.77 -13.95
C LYS A 80 1.64 -17.32 -13.74
N VAL A 81 0.67 -16.43 -13.53
CA VAL A 81 0.91 -15.01 -13.25
C VAL A 81 1.67 -14.84 -11.94
N ILE A 82 1.28 -15.56 -10.86
CA ILE A 82 1.98 -15.53 -9.57
C ILE A 82 3.43 -16.00 -9.72
N LYS A 83 3.67 -17.05 -10.50
CA LYS A 83 5.02 -17.55 -10.76
C LYS A 83 5.86 -16.53 -11.53
N ALA A 84 5.32 -15.96 -12.61
CA ALA A 84 6.00 -14.92 -13.39
C ALA A 84 6.32 -13.67 -12.55
N LEU A 85 5.43 -13.28 -11.63
CA LEU A 85 5.65 -12.18 -10.69
C LEU A 85 6.76 -12.48 -9.67
N SER A 86 6.87 -13.73 -9.23
CA SER A 86 7.90 -14.17 -8.28
C SER A 86 9.28 -14.20 -8.93
N ASP A 87 9.35 -14.64 -10.18
CA ASP A 87 10.58 -14.67 -10.97
C ASP A 87 11.08 -13.25 -11.31
N ASP A 88 10.18 -12.29 -11.60
CA ASP A 88 10.53 -10.87 -11.79
C ASP A 88 11.13 -10.23 -10.51
N LYS A 89 10.56 -10.56 -9.34
CA LYS A 89 11.10 -10.11 -8.04
C LYS A 89 12.50 -10.66 -7.75
N ALA A 90 12.84 -11.85 -8.24
CA ALA A 90 14.17 -12.44 -8.07
C ALA A 90 15.22 -11.78 -8.98
N ALA A 91 14.81 -11.24 -10.14
CA ALA A 91 15.69 -10.56 -11.08
C ALA A 91 16.00 -9.09 -10.70
N THR A 92 15.22 -8.48 -9.81
CA THR A 92 15.42 -7.08 -9.34
C THR A 92 16.11 -6.97 -7.98
N LYS A 93 16.53 -8.09 -7.38
CA LYS A 93 17.26 -8.16 -6.11
C LYS A 93 18.74 -8.38 -6.35
#